data_AF-A0A1F6DVC0-F1
#
_entry.id   AF-A0A1F6DVC0-F1
#
_cell.length_a   1.000
_cell.length_b   1.000
_cell.length_c   1.000
_cell.angle_alpha   90.00
_cell.angle_beta   90.00
_cell.angle_gamma   90.00
#
_symmetry.space_group_name_H-M   'P 1'
#
loop_
_entity.id
_entity.type
_entity.pdbx_description
1 polymer ?
#
loop_
_entity_poly.entity_id
_entity_poly.type
_entity_poly.pdbx_seq_one_letter_code
_entity_poly.pdbx_strand_id
1 'polypeptide(L)'
;MKKEYGVYAAGAALIVLLVAGVWWKRNSSQLLPVSEPIATSSPEQTTTSSTPQVQPAPAAIVKPKPLPKEPASFSLVPGDTVTSWDFAGTRKDGGQLEAAVRADITRLKGLLNSGTYSNYELYVSIANQYEMLGDGGKEYEYLNYALAIDSTKTGLAWHNMGKLLERLGAYNSARVAYDHMIAAQFTSQYIRARLEFLQAHMPWDTDAIKQAEADLSTSVE
;
A
#
# COMPACT_ATOMS: atom_id res chain seq x y z
N MET A 1 23.98 -16.40 53.70
CA MET A 1 23.34 -15.08 53.48
C MET A 1 23.27 -14.84 51.98
N LYS A 2 22.05 -14.66 51.45
CA LYS A 2 21.75 -14.37 50.04
C LYS A 2 22.18 -12.95 49.68
N LYS A 3 22.65 -12.72 48.45
CA LYS A 3 22.15 -11.65 47.57
C LYS A 3 22.27 -12.08 46.10
N GLU A 4 21.12 -12.23 45.49
CA GLU A 4 20.90 -12.39 44.06
C GLU A 4 21.18 -11.06 43.37
N TYR A 5 21.87 -11.08 42.22
CA TYR A 5 21.89 -9.97 41.27
C TYR A 5 21.34 -10.47 39.94
N GLY A 6 20.02 -10.36 39.80
CA GLY A 6 19.36 -10.39 38.51
C GLY A 6 19.72 -9.11 37.75
N VAL A 7 20.41 -9.26 36.63
CA VAL A 7 20.55 -8.17 35.66
C VAL A 7 19.40 -8.30 34.68
N TYR A 8 18.48 -7.35 34.77
CA TYR A 8 17.40 -7.12 33.82
C TYR A 8 18.00 -6.93 32.42
N ALA A 9 17.74 -7.88 31.51
CA ALA A 9 17.86 -7.65 30.09
C ALA A 9 16.73 -6.71 29.67
N ALA A 10 16.96 -5.41 29.82
CA ALA A 10 16.14 -4.36 29.22
C ALA A 10 16.42 -4.32 27.71
N GLY A 11 15.87 -5.29 26.97
CA GLY A 11 15.78 -5.26 25.52
C GLY A 11 14.59 -4.42 25.08
N ALA A 12 14.66 -3.12 25.30
CA ALA A 12 13.76 -2.17 24.67
C ALA A 12 14.31 -1.81 23.29
N ALA A 13 13.65 -2.29 22.24
CA ALA A 13 13.68 -1.67 20.92
C ALA A 13 12.37 -2.01 20.18
N LEU A 14 11.28 -1.42 20.67
CA LEU A 14 10.08 -1.17 19.87
C LEU A 14 10.46 -0.17 18.77
N ILE A 15 10.65 -0.66 17.54
CA ILE A 15 10.52 0.18 16.34
C ILE A 15 9.45 -0.49 15.47
N VAL A 16 8.20 -0.17 15.80
CA VAL A 16 7.10 -0.22 14.85
C VAL A 16 7.23 1.03 13.99
N LEU A 17 7.72 0.89 12.77
CA LEU A 17 7.58 1.92 11.75
C LEU A 17 7.08 1.26 10.47
N LEU A 18 5.76 1.22 10.33
CA LEU A 18 4.98 1.57 9.13
C LEU A 18 3.55 1.86 9.66
N VAL A 19 3.20 3.13 9.89
CA VAL A 19 2.54 4.01 8.92
C VAL A 19 1.37 3.31 8.22
N ALA A 20 0.29 3.12 8.98
CA ALA A 20 -1.07 3.03 8.47
C ALA A 20 -1.95 3.87 9.40
N GLY A 21 -2.80 4.71 8.79
CA GLY A 21 -3.44 5.86 9.42
C GLY A 21 -4.27 5.55 10.67
N VAL A 22 -4.22 6.51 11.59
CA VAL A 22 -5.31 6.96 12.48
C VAL A 22 -6.28 5.85 12.92
N TRP A 23 -5.87 5.11 13.93
CA TRP A 23 -6.80 4.47 14.86
C TRP A 23 -7.49 5.56 15.70
N TRP A 24 -8.76 5.88 15.42
CA TRP A 24 -9.62 6.56 16.40
C TRP A 24 -10.62 5.57 17.00
N LYS A 25 -10.59 5.49 18.34
CA LYS A 25 -11.35 4.57 19.17
C LYS A 25 -12.64 5.25 19.66
N ARG A 26 -13.70 4.43 19.76
CA ARG A 26 -14.85 4.51 20.68
C ARG A 26 -15.85 5.67 20.54
N ASN A 27 -17.03 5.29 20.06
CA ASN A 27 -18.31 5.30 20.78
C ASN A 27 -18.40 6.21 22.02
N SER A 28 -18.95 7.40 21.81
CA SER A 28 -19.58 8.22 22.84
C SER A 28 -20.98 8.57 22.37
N SER A 29 -21.95 7.70 22.68
CA SER A 29 -23.35 8.06 22.67
C SER A 29 -23.60 9.00 23.86
N GLN A 30 -23.54 10.31 23.63
CA GLN A 30 -24.14 11.29 24.54
C GLN A 30 -24.98 12.29 23.75
N LEU A 31 -26.28 12.01 23.78
CA LEU A 31 -27.43 12.91 23.95
C LEU A 31 -27.24 14.36 23.47
N LEU A 32 -27.84 14.68 22.32
CA LEU A 32 -28.19 16.06 21.96
C LEU A 32 -29.58 16.39 22.55
N PRO A 33 -29.79 17.54 23.19
CA PRO A 33 -31.12 18.00 23.56
C PRO A 33 -31.85 18.62 22.36
N VAL A 34 -33.16 18.38 22.37
CA VAL A 34 -34.20 18.90 21.48
C VAL A 34 -34.20 20.43 21.40
N SER A 35 -34.43 20.97 20.20
CA SER A 35 -35.27 22.16 19.99
C SER A 35 -35.84 22.18 18.56
N GLU A 36 -37.14 22.44 18.51
CA GLU A 36 -38.09 22.36 17.40
C GLU A 36 -38.14 23.66 16.53
N PRO A 37 -38.98 23.74 15.48
CA PRO A 37 -38.70 24.45 14.23
C PRO A 37 -39.31 25.86 14.16
N ILE A 38 -38.83 26.70 13.24
CA ILE A 38 -39.57 27.86 12.75
C ILE A 38 -39.46 27.97 11.23
N ALA A 39 -40.63 28.11 10.60
CA ALA A 39 -40.88 28.24 9.18
C ALA A 39 -40.78 29.69 8.67
N THR A 40 -41.01 29.85 7.35
CA THR A 40 -41.34 31.09 6.59
C THR A 40 -40.19 32.09 6.39
N SER A 41 -39.96 32.71 5.22
CA SER A 41 -40.76 32.93 4.00
C SER A 41 -39.86 33.48 2.87
N SER A 42 -40.28 33.29 1.62
CA SER A 42 -39.77 33.95 0.39
C SER A 42 -40.20 35.43 0.32
N PRO A 43 -39.59 36.28 -0.56
CA PRO A 43 -40.28 36.54 -1.83
C PRO A 43 -39.40 36.78 -3.08
N GLU A 44 -40.02 36.40 -4.21
CA GLU A 44 -40.02 36.84 -5.62
C GLU A 44 -38.94 37.72 -6.31
N GLN A 45 -38.57 37.18 -7.49
CA GLN A 45 -38.46 37.75 -8.85
C GLN A 45 -37.46 38.88 -9.17
N THR A 46 -36.62 38.66 -10.20
CA THR A 46 -36.60 39.44 -11.47
C THR A 46 -35.85 38.66 -12.57
N THR A 47 -36.33 38.78 -13.81
CA THR A 47 -35.81 38.23 -15.07
C THR A 47 -34.59 38.99 -15.61
N THR A 48 -33.72 38.35 -16.40
CA THR A 48 -33.18 38.90 -17.68
C THR A 48 -32.32 37.88 -18.48
N SER A 49 -32.63 37.86 -19.78
CA SER A 49 -31.90 37.55 -21.01
C SER A 49 -30.60 36.74 -21.06
N SER A 50 -30.67 35.80 -22.00
CA SER A 50 -29.68 34.89 -22.58
C SER A 50 -28.56 35.56 -23.38
N THR A 51 -27.37 34.98 -23.32
CA THR A 51 -26.32 35.06 -24.37
C THR A 51 -25.66 33.66 -24.45
N PRO A 52 -25.44 33.07 -25.64
CA PRO A 52 -24.92 31.71 -25.73
C PRO A 52 -23.40 31.69 -25.52
N GLN A 53 -22.96 31.21 -24.35
CA GLN A 53 -21.58 30.76 -24.17
C GLN A 53 -21.41 29.40 -24.87
N VAL A 54 -20.51 29.36 -25.84
CA VAL A 54 -19.95 28.10 -26.36
C VAL A 54 -19.14 27.48 -25.23
N GLN A 55 -19.71 26.48 -24.56
CA GLN A 55 -18.98 25.63 -23.63
C GLN A 55 -17.88 24.87 -24.40
N PRO A 56 -16.61 24.92 -23.96
CA PRO A 56 -15.65 23.91 -24.38
C PRO A 56 -16.15 22.55 -23.88
N ALA A 57 -16.20 21.56 -24.79
CA ALA A 57 -16.58 20.21 -24.45
C ALA A 57 -15.74 19.71 -23.26
N PRO A 58 -16.34 19.08 -22.24
CA PRO A 58 -15.57 18.54 -21.13
C PRO A 58 -14.55 17.54 -21.70
N ALA A 59 -13.29 17.74 -21.36
CA ALA A 59 -12.23 16.77 -21.63
C ALA A 59 -12.74 15.40 -21.15
N ALA A 60 -12.89 14.47 -22.10
CA ALA A 60 -13.24 13.12 -21.76
C ALA A 60 -12.13 12.60 -20.85
N ILE A 61 -12.44 12.44 -19.57
CA ILE A 61 -11.63 11.69 -18.61
C ILE A 61 -11.46 10.33 -19.27
N VAL A 62 -10.28 10.06 -19.81
CA VAL A 62 -9.93 8.75 -20.34
C VAL A 62 -9.91 7.84 -19.13
N LYS A 63 -11.03 7.13 -18.93
CA LYS A 63 -11.15 6.16 -17.85
C LYS A 63 -9.97 5.19 -17.96
N PRO A 64 -9.24 4.89 -16.88
CA PRO A 64 -8.17 3.92 -16.93
C PRO A 64 -8.71 2.62 -17.54
N LYS A 65 -7.98 2.10 -18.53
CA LYS A 65 -8.32 0.86 -19.22
C LYS A 65 -8.65 -0.21 -18.16
N PRO A 66 -9.85 -0.83 -18.19
CA PRO A 66 -10.20 -1.83 -17.19
C PRO A 66 -9.15 -2.94 -17.24
N LEU A 67 -8.50 -3.16 -16.10
CA LEU A 67 -7.49 -4.20 -15.94
C LEU A 67 -8.13 -5.56 -16.23
N PRO A 68 -7.39 -6.50 -16.86
CA PRO A 68 -7.86 -7.87 -17.02
C PRO A 68 -8.25 -8.47 -15.66
N LYS A 69 -9.35 -9.22 -15.62
CA LYS A 69 -9.72 -10.04 -14.46
C LYS A 69 -8.83 -11.30 -14.47
N GLU A 70 -7.69 -11.28 -13.79
CA GLU A 70 -6.98 -12.51 -13.38
C GLU A 70 -5.80 -12.21 -12.41
N PRO A 71 -5.42 -13.14 -11.52
CA PRO A 71 -6.21 -13.69 -10.42
C PRO A 71 -5.51 -13.49 -9.04
N ALA A 72 -6.03 -14.15 -8.01
CA ALA A 72 -5.61 -14.21 -6.61
C ALA A 72 -4.11 -14.49 -6.33
N SER A 73 -3.28 -14.71 -7.35
CA SER A 73 -1.83 -14.81 -7.26
C SER A 73 -1.20 -14.15 -8.49
N PHE A 74 -0.36 -13.15 -8.26
CA PHE A 74 0.44 -12.49 -9.28
C PHE A 74 1.44 -13.47 -9.92
N SER A 75 1.60 -13.39 -11.23
CA SER A 75 2.62 -14.14 -11.99
C SER A 75 3.54 -13.16 -12.71
N LEU A 76 4.80 -13.54 -12.91
CA LEU A 76 5.73 -12.73 -13.69
C LEU A 76 5.18 -12.51 -15.11
N VAL A 77 5.37 -11.29 -15.62
CA VAL A 77 5.00 -10.94 -16.98
C VAL A 77 5.84 -11.77 -17.95
N PRO A 78 5.26 -12.33 -19.04
CA PRO A 78 6.02 -13.08 -20.03
C PRO A 78 7.23 -12.28 -20.55
N GLY A 79 8.41 -12.90 -20.51
CA GLY A 79 9.67 -12.28 -20.93
C GLY A 79 10.50 -11.71 -19.78
N ASP A 80 9.91 -11.46 -18.61
CA ASP A 80 10.69 -11.18 -17.41
C ASP A 80 11.28 -12.48 -16.86
N THR A 81 12.52 -12.39 -16.37
CA THR A 81 13.21 -13.50 -15.71
C THR A 81 13.83 -13.01 -14.41
N VAL A 82 13.67 -13.79 -13.35
CA VAL A 82 14.36 -13.58 -12.08
C VAL A 82 15.53 -14.56 -12.01
N THR A 83 16.76 -14.03 -12.05
CA THR A 83 17.99 -14.86 -12.01
C THR A 83 18.24 -15.46 -10.63
N SER A 84 17.91 -14.72 -9.58
CA SER A 84 18.01 -15.14 -8.19
C SER A 84 16.87 -14.49 -7.43
N TRP A 85 16.18 -15.27 -6.61
CA TRP A 85 15.19 -14.74 -5.67
C TRP A 85 15.82 -14.22 -4.38
N ASP A 86 17.09 -14.56 -4.13
CA ASP A 86 17.84 -14.04 -2.99
C ASP A 86 18.56 -12.74 -3.36
N PHE A 87 18.57 -11.80 -2.42
CA PHE A 87 19.33 -10.55 -2.46
C PHE A 87 19.99 -10.26 -1.11
N ALA A 88 20.81 -9.21 -1.05
CA ALA A 88 21.44 -8.78 0.20
C ALA A 88 20.38 -8.14 1.13
N GLY A 89 19.86 -8.94 2.07
CA GLY A 89 18.96 -8.44 3.11
C GLY A 89 19.67 -7.54 4.10
N THR A 90 19.01 -6.48 4.57
CA THR A 90 19.56 -5.52 5.56
C THR A 90 19.84 -6.14 6.93
N ARG A 91 19.29 -7.33 7.20
CA ARG A 91 19.41 -8.07 8.47
C ARG A 91 19.97 -9.48 8.28
N LYS A 92 20.52 -9.82 7.11
CA LYS A 92 21.11 -11.15 6.83
C LYS A 92 22.59 -11.16 7.25
N ASP A 93 22.84 -11.00 8.55
CA ASP A 93 24.19 -10.82 9.13
C ASP A 93 24.64 -11.97 10.04
N GLY A 94 23.81 -12.99 10.25
CA GLY A 94 24.05 -14.09 11.19
C GLY A 94 24.04 -13.68 12.67
N GLY A 95 23.70 -12.42 12.98
CA GLY A 95 23.75 -11.82 14.30
C GLY A 95 22.42 -11.85 15.04
N GLN A 96 22.36 -11.10 16.14
CA GLN A 96 21.16 -11.00 16.98
C GLN A 96 19.97 -10.39 16.23
N LEU A 97 20.24 -9.48 15.29
CA LEU A 97 19.20 -8.83 14.49
C LEU A 97 18.57 -9.81 13.50
N GLU A 98 19.38 -10.64 12.82
CA GLU A 98 18.85 -11.73 12.00
C GLU A 98 17.99 -12.71 12.84
N ALA A 99 18.50 -13.12 14.00
CA ALA A 99 17.79 -14.01 14.90
C ALA A 99 16.45 -13.41 15.38
N ALA A 100 16.41 -12.11 15.65
CA ALA A 100 15.19 -11.39 16.02
C ALA A 100 14.17 -11.40 14.86
N VAL A 101 14.60 -11.14 13.62
CA VAL A 101 13.72 -11.20 12.44
C VAL A 101 13.13 -12.60 12.27
N ARG A 102 13.93 -13.67 12.46
CA ARG A 102 13.48 -15.06 12.40
C ARG A 102 12.48 -15.42 13.52
N ALA A 103 12.72 -14.90 14.74
CA ALA A 103 11.79 -15.05 15.85
C ALA A 103 10.46 -14.35 15.57
N ASP A 104 10.50 -13.14 14.99
CA ASP A 104 9.29 -12.42 14.58
C ASP A 104 8.51 -13.15 13.49
N ILE A 105 9.19 -13.74 12.49
CA ILE A 105 8.53 -14.60 11.50
C ILE A 105 7.77 -15.74 12.19
N THR A 106 8.41 -16.41 13.15
CA THR A 106 7.79 -17.51 13.90
C THR A 106 6.56 -17.03 14.69
N ARG A 107 6.70 -15.90 15.39
CA ARG A 107 5.61 -15.28 16.17
C ARG A 107 4.44 -14.88 15.26
N LEU A 108 4.70 -14.21 14.14
CA LEU A 108 3.67 -13.76 13.21
C LEU A 108 2.93 -14.95 12.58
N LYS A 109 3.63 -16.02 12.21
CA LYS A 109 2.98 -17.26 11.72
C LYS A 109 2.08 -17.89 12.78
N GLY A 110 2.48 -17.86 14.06
CA GLY A 110 1.66 -18.34 15.17
C GLY A 110 0.38 -17.52 15.41
N LEU A 111 0.29 -16.30 14.87
CA LEU A 111 -0.89 -15.44 14.96
C LEU A 111 -1.88 -15.64 13.80
N LEU A 112 -1.51 -16.39 12.77
CA LEU A 112 -2.41 -16.68 11.65
C LEU A 112 -3.67 -17.37 12.15
N ASN A 113 -4.83 -16.92 11.66
CA ASN A 113 -6.16 -17.40 12.07
C ASN A 113 -6.50 -17.20 13.56
N SER A 114 -5.70 -16.45 14.32
CA SER A 114 -6.00 -16.16 15.73
C SER A 114 -7.19 -15.20 15.91
N GLY A 115 -7.56 -14.46 14.86
CA GLY A 115 -8.57 -13.40 14.90
C GLY A 115 -8.09 -12.07 15.52
N THR A 116 -6.83 -11.99 15.99
CA THR A 116 -6.26 -10.76 16.56
C THR A 116 -5.93 -9.74 15.48
N TYR A 117 -5.44 -10.22 14.34
CA TYR A 117 -5.09 -9.46 13.14
C TYR A 117 -5.71 -10.15 11.93
N SER A 118 -5.93 -9.40 10.84
CA SER A 118 -6.31 -10.05 9.59
C SER A 118 -5.14 -10.89 9.04
N ASN A 119 -5.45 -12.00 8.37
CA ASN A 119 -4.41 -12.78 7.70
C ASN A 119 -3.71 -11.97 6.61
N TYR A 120 -4.39 -10.99 5.99
CA TYR A 120 -3.77 -10.06 5.03
C TYR A 120 -2.63 -9.28 5.68
N GLU A 121 -2.89 -8.62 6.81
CA GLU A 121 -1.88 -7.84 7.54
C GLU A 121 -0.72 -8.72 8.01
N LEU A 122 -1.02 -9.93 8.47
CA LEU A 122 0.00 -10.89 8.89
C LEU A 122 0.86 -11.35 7.73
N TYR A 123 0.28 -11.67 6.56
CA TYR A 123 1.05 -12.07 5.38
C TYR A 123 1.93 -10.94 4.85
N VAL A 124 1.42 -9.72 4.76
CA VAL A 124 2.24 -8.55 4.41
C VAL A 124 3.38 -8.35 5.43
N SER A 125 3.09 -8.48 6.73
CA SER A 125 4.11 -8.35 7.78
C SER A 125 5.18 -9.43 7.66
N ILE A 126 4.79 -10.68 7.44
CA ILE A 126 5.74 -11.80 7.24
C ILE A 126 6.59 -11.56 5.99
N ALA A 127 6.01 -11.06 4.89
CA ALA A 127 6.76 -10.71 3.69
C ALA A 127 7.85 -9.66 3.98
N ASN A 128 7.52 -8.60 4.73
CA ASN A 128 8.50 -7.57 5.14
C ASN A 128 9.65 -8.16 5.99
N GLN A 129 9.38 -9.18 6.80
CA GLN A 129 10.45 -9.87 7.51
C GLN A 129 11.39 -10.62 6.57
N TYR A 130 10.84 -11.27 5.53
CA TYR A 130 11.65 -11.95 4.52
C TYR A 130 12.43 -10.98 3.63
N GLU A 131 11.88 -9.79 3.36
CA GLU A 131 12.60 -8.69 2.70
C GLU A 131 13.87 -8.33 3.47
N MET A 132 13.77 -8.16 4.79
CA MET A 132 14.93 -7.88 5.65
C MET A 132 15.99 -9.00 5.63
N LEU A 133 15.57 -10.25 5.43
CA LEU A 133 16.47 -11.41 5.30
C LEU A 133 17.00 -11.59 3.88
N GLY A 134 16.48 -10.84 2.91
CA GLY A 134 16.83 -10.98 1.51
C GLY A 134 16.36 -12.29 0.87
N ASP A 135 15.34 -12.94 1.45
CA ASP A 135 14.69 -14.14 0.90
C ASP A 135 13.48 -13.69 0.08
N GLY A 136 13.75 -13.24 -1.14
CA GLY A 136 12.71 -12.73 -2.04
C GLY A 136 11.73 -13.80 -2.50
N GLY A 137 12.11 -15.08 -2.45
CA GLY A 137 11.21 -16.18 -2.78
C GLY A 137 10.09 -16.30 -1.75
N LYS A 138 10.43 -16.21 -0.47
CA LYS A 138 9.43 -16.19 0.61
C LYS A 138 8.68 -14.86 0.67
N GLU A 139 9.33 -13.74 0.42
CA GLU A 139 8.65 -12.45 0.27
C GLU A 139 7.55 -12.55 -0.81
N TYR A 140 7.89 -13.04 -2.00
CA TYR A 140 6.95 -13.24 -3.11
C TYR A 140 5.78 -14.16 -2.75
N GLU A 141 6.07 -15.28 -2.08
CA GLU A 141 5.05 -16.26 -1.64
C GLU A 141 4.03 -15.59 -0.70
N TYR A 142 4.50 -14.89 0.33
CA TYR A 142 3.62 -14.27 1.31
C TYR A 142 2.86 -13.06 0.75
N LEU A 143 3.45 -12.29 -0.16
CA LEU A 143 2.72 -11.25 -0.87
C LEU A 143 1.59 -11.83 -1.73
N ASN A 144 1.81 -12.97 -2.38
CA ASN A 144 0.75 -13.67 -3.10
C ASN A 144 -0.37 -14.15 -2.17
N TYR A 145 -0.05 -14.67 -0.98
CA TYR A 145 -1.09 -15.00 0.01
C TYR A 145 -1.90 -13.78 0.45
N ALA A 146 -1.27 -12.62 0.58
CA ALA A 146 -1.98 -11.37 0.88
C ALA A 146 -2.91 -10.97 -0.28
N LEU A 147 -2.42 -10.99 -1.53
CA LEU A 147 -3.19 -10.65 -2.72
C LEU A 147 -4.36 -11.61 -2.99
N ALA A 148 -4.25 -12.86 -2.53
CA ALA A 148 -5.35 -13.83 -2.58
C ALA A 148 -6.51 -13.46 -1.65
N ILE A 149 -6.23 -12.76 -0.55
CA ILE A 149 -7.23 -12.28 0.40
C ILE A 149 -7.85 -10.97 -0.10
N ASP A 150 -6.99 -10.00 -0.45
CA ASP A 150 -7.43 -8.70 -0.94
C ASP A 150 -6.39 -8.10 -1.89
N SER A 151 -6.74 -8.06 -3.16
CA SER A 151 -5.94 -7.43 -4.23
C SER A 151 -6.52 -6.10 -4.70
N THR A 152 -7.63 -5.62 -4.11
CA THR A 152 -8.44 -4.56 -4.72
C THR A 152 -8.70 -3.37 -3.81
N LYS A 153 -8.57 -3.49 -2.49
CA LYS A 153 -8.89 -2.40 -1.56
C LYS A 153 -7.68 -1.68 -0.98
N THR A 154 -6.51 -2.31 -1.03
CA THR A 154 -5.27 -1.77 -0.47
C THR A 154 -4.12 -2.01 -1.43
N GLY A 155 -3.32 -0.97 -1.63
CA GLY A 155 -2.15 -1.04 -2.51
C GLY A 155 -0.90 -1.61 -1.84
N LEU A 156 -0.95 -1.97 -0.54
CA LEU A 156 0.27 -2.28 0.22
C LEU A 156 0.99 -3.55 -0.27
N ALA A 157 0.25 -4.65 -0.47
CA ALA A 157 0.85 -5.88 -1.01
C ALA A 157 1.38 -5.68 -2.44
N TRP A 158 0.68 -4.89 -3.25
CA TRP A 158 1.12 -4.52 -4.59
C TRP A 158 2.37 -3.65 -4.60
N HIS A 159 2.45 -2.67 -3.71
CA HIS A 159 3.63 -1.83 -3.51
C HIS A 159 4.85 -2.68 -3.17
N ASN A 160 4.72 -3.59 -2.20
CA ASN A 160 5.81 -4.46 -1.79
C ASN A 160 6.20 -5.44 -2.90
N MET A 161 5.22 -5.96 -3.66
CA MET A 161 5.47 -6.78 -4.84
C MET A 161 6.27 -6.00 -5.90
N GLY A 162 5.91 -4.73 -6.14
CA GLY A 162 6.64 -3.82 -7.02
C GLY A 162 8.09 -3.62 -6.58
N LYS A 163 8.32 -3.30 -5.30
CA LYS A 163 9.68 -3.15 -4.73
C LYS A 163 10.51 -4.42 -4.85
N LEU A 164 9.93 -5.57 -4.54
CA LEU A 164 10.59 -6.86 -4.69
C LEU A 164 11.03 -7.07 -6.13
N LEU A 165 10.12 -6.95 -7.09
CA LEU A 165 10.40 -7.23 -8.50
C LEU A 165 11.36 -6.21 -9.11
N GLU A 166 11.29 -4.95 -8.70
CA GLU A 166 12.27 -3.91 -9.05
C GLU A 166 13.67 -4.30 -8.58
N ARG A 167 13.81 -4.75 -7.33
CA ARG A 167 15.08 -5.21 -6.77
C ARG A 167 15.63 -6.45 -7.49
N LEU A 168 14.75 -7.32 -7.96
CA LEU A 168 15.09 -8.53 -8.71
C LEU A 168 15.34 -8.28 -10.21
N GLY A 169 15.15 -7.05 -10.69
CA GLY A 169 15.34 -6.68 -12.10
C GLY A 169 14.19 -7.08 -13.03
N ALA A 170 13.08 -7.59 -12.50
CA ALA A 170 11.89 -7.94 -13.26
C ALA A 170 11.02 -6.68 -13.48
N TYR A 171 11.54 -5.72 -14.24
CA TYR A 171 10.97 -4.37 -14.31
C TYR A 171 9.58 -4.33 -14.95
N ASN A 172 9.26 -5.18 -15.94
CA ASN A 172 7.91 -5.18 -16.52
C ASN A 172 6.87 -5.68 -15.51
N SER A 173 7.23 -6.69 -14.73
CA SER A 173 6.42 -7.25 -13.65
C SER A 173 6.28 -6.25 -12.50
N ALA A 174 7.36 -5.55 -12.14
CA ALA A 174 7.33 -4.48 -11.16
C ALA A 174 6.36 -3.36 -11.57
N ARG A 175 6.40 -2.95 -12.85
CA ARG A 175 5.48 -1.96 -13.41
C ARG A 175 4.02 -2.39 -13.23
N VAL A 176 3.69 -3.64 -13.58
CA VAL A 176 2.33 -4.16 -13.42
C VAL A 176 1.89 -4.13 -11.95
N ALA A 177 2.77 -4.50 -11.02
CA ALA A 177 2.48 -4.40 -9.59
C ALA A 177 2.23 -2.96 -9.14
N TYR A 178 3.02 -1.99 -9.60
CA TYR A 178 2.79 -0.57 -9.31
C TYR A 178 1.50 -0.03 -9.94
N ASP A 179 1.14 -0.47 -11.15
CA ASP A 179 -0.15 -0.11 -11.77
C ASP A 179 -1.33 -0.64 -10.94
N HIS A 180 -1.24 -1.88 -10.45
CA HIS A 180 -2.24 -2.45 -9.54
C HIS A 180 -2.30 -1.75 -8.17
N MET A 181 -1.16 -1.32 -7.63
CA MET A 181 -1.09 -0.55 -6.38
C MET A 181 -1.95 0.71 -6.46
N ILE A 182 -1.83 1.49 -7.54
CA ILE A 182 -2.63 2.71 -7.75
C ILE A 182 -4.10 2.38 -7.97
N ALA A 183 -4.38 1.33 -8.74
CA ALA A 183 -5.75 0.91 -9.01
C ALA A 183 -6.48 0.44 -7.74
N ALA A 184 -5.77 -0.24 -6.83
CA ALA A 184 -6.31 -0.68 -5.55
C ALA A 184 -6.49 0.47 -4.56
N GLN A 185 -5.60 1.46 -4.58
CA GLN A 185 -5.64 2.58 -3.64
C GLN A 185 -4.96 3.82 -4.22
N PHE A 186 -5.75 4.78 -4.69
CA PHE A 186 -5.24 6.01 -5.26
C PHE A 186 -4.82 7.00 -4.16
N THR A 187 -3.51 7.10 -3.90
CA THR A 187 -2.93 8.03 -2.91
C THR A 187 -1.66 8.67 -3.44
N SER A 188 -1.34 9.89 -2.99
CA SER A 188 -0.12 10.59 -3.40
C SER A 188 1.15 9.80 -3.13
N GLN A 189 1.20 9.03 -2.03
CA GLN A 189 2.34 8.17 -1.70
C GLN A 189 2.56 7.10 -2.77
N TYR A 190 1.50 6.40 -3.17
CA TYR A 190 1.60 5.36 -4.18
C TYR A 190 1.86 5.93 -5.56
N ILE A 191 1.23 7.05 -5.92
CA ILE A 191 1.51 7.73 -7.19
C ILE A 191 2.98 8.12 -7.28
N ARG A 192 3.54 8.65 -6.19
CA ARG A 192 4.97 8.97 -6.11
C ARG A 192 5.86 7.73 -6.27
N ALA A 193 5.55 6.64 -5.58
CA ALA A 193 6.33 5.39 -5.71
C ALA A 193 6.32 4.87 -7.16
N ARG A 194 5.17 4.89 -7.83
CA ARG A 194 5.05 4.54 -9.25
C ARG A 194 5.87 5.48 -10.14
N LEU A 195 5.78 6.80 -9.90
CA LEU A 195 6.52 7.80 -10.66
C LEU A 195 8.03 7.61 -10.53
N GLU A 196 8.53 7.43 -9.31
CA GLU A 196 9.95 7.17 -9.02
C GLU A 196 10.45 5.91 -9.75
N PHE A 197 9.66 4.83 -9.71
CA PHE A 197 9.96 3.61 -10.44
C PHE A 197 10.05 3.85 -11.96
N LEU A 198 9.05 4.54 -12.54
CA LEU A 198 9.02 4.81 -13.99
C LEU A 198 10.21 5.67 -14.42
N GLN A 199 10.54 6.72 -13.67
CA GLN A 199 11.68 7.58 -13.97
C GLN A 199 13.01 6.82 -13.90
N ALA A 200 13.16 5.93 -12.92
CA ALA A 200 14.39 5.18 -12.72
C ALA A 200 14.58 4.04 -13.74
N HIS A 201 13.52 3.31 -14.05
CA HIS A 201 13.61 2.03 -14.78
C HIS A 201 12.90 2.01 -16.13
N MET A 202 12.07 3.01 -16.43
CA MET A 202 11.35 3.15 -17.70
C MET A 202 11.33 4.61 -18.20
N PRO A 203 12.47 5.33 -18.23
CA PRO A 203 12.50 6.74 -18.62
C PRO A 203 12.03 7.00 -20.06
N TRP A 204 12.00 5.96 -20.89
CA TRP A 204 11.45 6.01 -22.25
C TRP A 204 9.93 6.04 -22.30
N ASP A 205 9.22 5.62 -21.26
CA ASP A 205 7.75 5.67 -21.20
C ASP A 205 7.29 7.06 -20.72
N THR A 206 7.53 8.05 -21.58
CA THR A 206 7.25 9.45 -21.29
C THR A 206 5.77 9.71 -21.03
N ASP A 207 4.88 8.92 -21.63
CA ASP A 207 3.45 9.07 -21.47
C ASP A 207 2.99 8.58 -20.09
N ALA A 208 3.50 7.43 -19.63
CA ALA A 208 3.20 6.94 -18.29
C ALA A 208 3.76 7.86 -17.18
N ILE A 209 4.92 8.48 -17.41
CA ILE A 209 5.52 9.46 -16.49
C ILE A 209 4.65 10.71 -16.40
N LYS A 210 4.29 11.33 -17.55
CA LYS A 210 3.40 12.50 -17.57
C LYS A 210 2.06 12.22 -16.91
N GLN A 211 1.50 11.04 -17.13
CA GLN A 211 0.26 10.64 -16.47
C GLN A 211 0.43 10.56 -14.95
N ALA A 212 1.52 9.95 -14.45
CA ALA A 212 1.79 9.87 -13.02
C ALA A 212 2.03 11.25 -12.39
N GLU A 213 2.68 12.18 -13.09
CA GLU A 213 2.85 13.57 -12.65
C GLU A 213 1.50 14.31 -12.55
N ALA A 214 0.64 14.14 -13.54
CA ALA A 214 -0.71 14.69 -13.53
C ALA A 214 -1.56 14.10 -12.39
N ASP A 215 -1.56 12.77 -12.24
CA ASP A 215 -2.22 12.08 -11.14
C ASP A 215 -1.75 12.60 -9.78
N LEU A 216 -0.44 12.81 -9.62
CA LEU A 216 0.14 13.32 -8.38
C LEU A 216 -0.35 14.73 -8.09
N SER A 217 -0.38 15.61 -9.09
CA SER A 217 -0.90 16.97 -8.95
C SER A 217 -2.36 16.97 -8.49
N THR A 218 -3.20 16.08 -9.03
CA THR A 218 -4.61 15.98 -8.65
C THR A 218 -4.85 15.35 -7.28
N SER A 219 -3.89 14.58 -6.76
CA SER A 219 -4.01 13.89 -5.48
C SER A 219 -3.72 14.76 -4.24
N VAL A 220 -3.20 15.97 -4.44
CA VAL A 220 -2.81 16.92 -3.39
C VAL A 220 -3.93 17.92 -3.06
N GLU A 221 -4.96 17.99 -3.91
CA GLU A 221 -6.20 18.78 -3.71
C GLU A 221 -7.24 18.01 -2.89
#